data_AF-A0A1W0A1Q8-F1
#
_entry.id   AF-A0A1W0A1Q8-F1
#
_cell.length_a   1.000
_cell.length_b   1.000
_cell.length_c   1.000
_cell.angle_alpha   90.00
_cell.angle_beta   90.00
_cell.angle_gamma   90.00
#
_symmetry.space_group_name_H-M   'P 1'
#
loop_
_entity.id
_entity.type
_entity.pdbx_description
1 polymer ?
#
loop_
_entity_poly.entity_id
_entity_poly.type
_entity_poly.pdbx_seq_one_letter_code
_entity_poly.pdbx_strand_id
1 'polypeptide(L)'
;MRRRPWWFSGILAGETTWITYIMHELLHPICSPSTHSFAPWSSFLAWICVAILDIADPIVSKASIRRNCHSLNMDEMVFCSSGSVVVGSYKRVLTIAALNIGSVLLCLFISYKRHTPHKAGIPNLLLPPALFDFYLQSQAELNHHLCIDKVTAAMCGVFSIRWGDSSFIFDTKIWLTIRHSTLWTFTVTQLLLRCPSAYTNSILCGNCRLQIFQLVDHGAKALLSIISWQYRILKCGSINLDNDHGWANYNITGMRAFLANTFNQNLLVSQKASIILNDVSQGDILHSYSDTQTLIAWGENIARQQLYNPRNILLSK
;
A
#
# COMPACT_ATOMS: atom_id res chain seq x y z
N MET A 1 -2.59 -23.33 10.02
CA MET A 1 -2.19 -22.02 9.45
C MET A 1 -0.67 -21.97 9.43
N ARG A 2 -0.06 -21.68 8.28
CA ARG A 2 1.41 -21.61 8.12
C ARG A 2 1.91 -20.33 8.80
N ARG A 3 2.87 -20.44 9.72
CA ARG A 3 3.52 -19.26 10.32
C ARG A 3 4.22 -18.48 9.21
N ARG A 4 3.99 -17.16 9.17
CA ARG A 4 4.68 -16.26 8.22
C ARG A 4 6.17 -16.22 8.57
N PRO A 5 7.08 -16.18 7.59
CA PRO A 5 8.49 -16.04 7.88
C PRO A 5 8.77 -14.66 8.49
N TRP A 6 9.73 -14.61 9.41
CA TRP A 6 10.05 -13.40 10.19
C TRP A 6 10.45 -12.19 9.32
N TRP A 7 11.12 -12.42 8.19
CA TRP A 7 11.54 -11.34 7.29
C TRP A 7 10.33 -10.65 6.63
N PHE A 8 9.24 -11.39 6.36
CA PHE A 8 8.03 -10.81 5.79
C PHE A 8 7.34 -9.89 6.81
N SER A 9 7.28 -10.31 8.07
CA SER A 9 6.81 -9.47 9.17
C SER A 9 7.69 -8.23 9.36
N GLY A 10 9.01 -8.36 9.16
CA GLY A 10 9.94 -7.23 9.19
C GLY A 10 9.69 -6.18 8.10
N ILE A 11 9.41 -6.61 6.86
CA ILE A 11 9.06 -5.71 5.75
C ILE A 11 7.73 -5.00 6.07
N LEU A 12 6.72 -5.74 6.49
CA LEU A 12 5.39 -5.17 6.83
C LEU A 12 5.48 -4.19 8.02
N ALA A 13 6.30 -4.49 9.01
CA ALA A 13 6.58 -3.56 10.11
C ALA A 13 7.24 -2.28 9.59
N GLY A 14 8.16 -2.38 8.61
CA GLY A 14 8.79 -1.24 7.94
C GLY A 14 7.76 -0.30 7.30
N GLU A 15 6.79 -0.84 6.57
CA GLU A 15 5.70 -0.05 5.97
C GLU A 15 4.88 0.73 7.01
N THR A 16 4.74 0.22 8.24
CA THR A 16 3.98 0.90 9.29
C THR A 16 4.72 2.08 9.91
N THR A 17 6.06 2.15 9.75
CA THR A 17 6.90 3.21 10.34
C THR A 17 6.67 4.59 9.73
N TRP A 18 5.95 4.72 8.61
CA TRP A 18 5.58 6.01 8.03
C TRP A 18 4.87 6.93 9.04
N ILE A 19 4.12 6.37 10.00
CA ILE A 19 3.49 7.11 11.10
C ILE A 19 4.56 7.78 11.99
N THR A 20 5.68 7.10 12.26
CA THR A 20 6.79 7.70 13.03
C THR A 20 7.41 8.89 12.30
N TYR A 21 7.62 8.78 10.99
CA TYR A 21 8.21 9.86 10.19
C TYR A 21 7.30 11.09 10.15
N ILE A 22 5.99 10.88 10.03
CA ILE A 22 5.02 11.98 10.17
C ILE A 22 5.12 12.66 11.52
N MET A 23 5.24 11.88 12.59
CA MET A 23 5.40 12.46 13.93
C MET A 23 6.71 13.24 14.05
N HIS A 24 7.80 12.81 13.41
CA HIS A 24 9.05 13.56 13.36
C HIS A 24 8.86 14.91 12.67
N GLU A 25 8.19 14.95 11.52
CA GLU A 25 7.89 16.18 10.78
C GLU A 25 7.01 17.16 11.59
N LEU A 26 6.01 16.64 12.32
CA LEU A 26 5.14 17.46 13.17
C LEU A 26 5.87 18.00 14.42
N LEU A 27 6.78 17.21 14.98
CA LEU A 27 7.52 17.57 16.19
C LEU A 27 8.77 18.40 15.90
N HIS A 28 9.30 18.35 14.69
CA HIS A 28 10.54 19.05 14.34
C HIS A 28 10.49 20.58 14.60
N PRO A 29 9.41 21.32 14.29
CA PRO A 29 9.33 22.75 14.64
C PRO A 29 9.41 23.04 16.14
N ILE A 30 8.99 22.07 16.98
CA ILE A 30 8.99 22.18 18.45
C ILE A 30 10.33 21.72 19.04
N CYS A 31 10.90 20.66 18.46
CA CYS A 31 12.01 19.90 19.04
C CYS A 31 13.29 19.91 18.18
N SER A 32 13.40 20.87 17.26
CA SER A 32 14.47 21.04 16.26
C SER A 32 15.87 20.57 16.72
N PRO A 33 16.44 21.01 17.86
CA PRO A 33 17.80 20.59 18.23
C PRO A 33 17.94 19.11 18.69
N SER A 34 16.84 18.42 19.01
CA SER A 34 16.85 17.06 19.57
C SER A 34 16.44 15.99 18.55
N THR A 35 15.81 16.39 17.44
CA THR A 35 15.24 15.49 16.40
C THR A 35 16.25 14.45 15.92
N HIS A 36 17.46 14.88 15.60
CA HIS A 36 18.55 14.00 15.16
C HIS A 36 18.87 12.87 16.14
N SER A 37 18.82 13.17 17.45
CA SER A 37 19.20 12.21 18.49
C SER A 37 18.13 11.14 18.69
N PHE A 38 16.85 11.52 18.75
CA PHE A 38 15.78 10.57 19.07
C PHE A 38 15.16 9.89 17.85
N ALA A 39 15.17 10.52 16.67
CA ALA A 39 14.51 10.00 15.47
C ALA A 39 14.96 8.57 15.08
N PRO A 40 16.26 8.24 14.92
CA PRO A 40 16.67 6.91 14.49
C PRO A 40 16.31 5.84 15.52
N TRP A 41 16.46 6.14 16.81
CA TRP A 41 16.10 5.21 17.89
C TRP A 41 14.59 4.97 17.96
N SER A 42 13.78 6.00 17.76
CA SER A 42 12.33 5.86 17.77
C SER A 42 11.81 5.02 16.60
N SER A 43 12.34 5.20 15.39
CA SER A 43 11.95 4.39 14.22
C SER A 43 12.41 2.94 14.37
N PHE A 44 13.61 2.70 14.90
CA PHE A 44 14.09 1.33 15.18
C PHE A 44 13.24 0.64 16.24
N LEU A 45 12.89 1.35 17.33
CA LEU A 45 12.03 0.82 18.38
C LEU A 45 10.62 0.52 17.86
N ALA A 46 10.02 1.42 17.06
CA ALA A 46 8.73 1.19 16.43
C ALA A 46 8.75 -0.06 15.54
N TRP A 47 9.78 -0.18 14.70
CA TRP A 47 9.96 -1.31 13.81
C TRP A 47 10.06 -2.64 14.58
N ILE A 48 10.90 -2.71 15.62
CA ILE A 48 11.02 -3.91 16.48
C ILE A 48 9.68 -4.23 17.14
N CYS A 49 9.05 -3.26 17.79
CA CYS A 49 7.80 -3.49 18.51
C CYS A 49 6.68 -4.01 17.60
N VAL A 50 6.55 -3.44 16.39
CA VAL A 50 5.53 -3.88 15.43
C VAL A 50 5.89 -5.24 14.82
N ALA A 51 7.16 -5.50 14.53
CA ALA A 51 7.60 -6.81 14.04
C ALA A 51 7.35 -7.92 15.08
N ILE A 52 7.67 -7.67 16.35
CA ILE A 52 7.38 -8.60 17.45
C ILE A 52 5.87 -8.82 17.58
N LEU A 53 5.06 -7.75 17.52
CA LEU A 53 3.60 -7.86 17.57
C LEU A 53 3.06 -8.74 16.43
N ASP A 54 3.57 -8.58 15.21
CA ASP A 54 3.12 -9.37 14.06
C ASP A 54 3.52 -10.85 14.13
N ILE A 55 4.69 -11.15 14.71
CA ILE A 55 5.17 -12.51 14.93
C ILE A 55 4.41 -13.20 16.08
N ALA A 56 4.15 -12.48 17.18
CA ALA A 56 3.52 -13.01 18.39
C ALA A 56 2.01 -13.20 18.22
N ASP A 57 1.33 -12.23 17.59
CA ASP A 57 -0.09 -12.27 17.28
C ASP A 57 -0.27 -12.04 15.78
N PRO A 58 -0.27 -13.07 14.91
CA PRO A 58 -0.46 -12.89 13.47
C PRO A 58 -1.93 -12.63 13.11
N ILE A 59 -2.20 -11.84 12.07
CA ILE A 59 -3.58 -11.53 11.70
C ILE A 59 -4.26 -12.74 11.05
N VAL A 60 -5.30 -13.25 11.71
CA VAL A 60 -6.10 -14.37 11.22
C VAL A 60 -7.36 -13.83 10.54
N SER A 61 -7.53 -14.15 9.25
CA SER A 61 -8.77 -13.91 8.53
C SER A 61 -9.88 -14.78 9.13
N LYS A 62 -10.92 -14.14 9.68
CA LYS A 62 -12.07 -14.85 10.23
C LYS A 62 -13.07 -15.06 9.10
N ALA A 63 -13.21 -16.30 8.65
CA ALA A 63 -14.27 -16.70 7.73
C ALA A 63 -15.40 -17.30 8.56
N SER A 64 -16.61 -16.75 8.45
CA SER A 64 -17.81 -17.36 9.03
C SER A 64 -18.70 -17.87 7.91
N ILE A 65 -19.04 -19.16 7.98
CA ILE A 65 -19.93 -19.81 7.02
C ILE A 65 -21.32 -19.78 7.65
N ARG A 66 -22.21 -18.97 7.09
CA ARG A 66 -23.63 -19.00 7.42
C ARG A 66 -24.36 -19.15 6.10
N ARG A 67 -24.85 -20.37 5.83
CA ARG A 67 -25.62 -20.66 4.62
C ARG A 67 -27.05 -20.21 4.84
N ASN A 68 -27.42 -19.10 4.21
CA ASN A 68 -28.82 -18.76 4.02
C ASN A 68 -29.14 -18.99 2.54
N CYS A 69 -29.80 -20.12 2.27
CA CYS A 69 -30.14 -20.55 0.92
C CYS A 69 -31.63 -20.39 0.70
N HIS A 70 -32.01 -19.81 -0.42
CA HIS A 70 -33.39 -19.81 -0.90
C HIS A 70 -33.41 -20.33 -2.33
N SER A 71 -34.45 -21.09 -2.65
CA SER A 71 -34.67 -21.64 -3.98
C SER A 71 -35.75 -20.80 -4.65
N LEU A 72 -35.49 -20.30 -5.86
CA LEU A 72 -36.53 -19.71 -6.71
C LEU A 72 -37.22 -20.81 -7.51
N ASN A 73 -36.43 -21.75 -8.06
CA ASN A 73 -36.88 -22.99 -8.70
C ASN A 73 -35.91 -24.10 -8.33
N MET A 74 -36.43 -25.18 -7.74
CA MET A 74 -35.61 -26.33 -7.29
C MET A 74 -34.88 -27.03 -8.45
N ASP A 75 -35.40 -26.89 -9.67
CA ASP A 75 -34.88 -27.54 -10.88
C ASP A 75 -33.89 -26.65 -11.67
N GLU A 76 -33.69 -25.40 -11.23
CA GLU A 76 -32.81 -24.46 -11.89
C GLU A 76 -31.66 -24.12 -10.95
N MET A 77 -31.88 -23.28 -9.92
CA MET A 77 -30.78 -22.76 -9.12
C MET A 77 -31.16 -22.42 -7.68
N VAL A 78 -30.23 -22.69 -6.76
CA VAL A 78 -30.33 -22.28 -5.36
C VAL A 78 -29.40 -21.09 -5.10
N PHE A 79 -29.96 -19.99 -4.60
CA PHE A 79 -29.19 -18.81 -4.21
C PHE A 79 -28.78 -18.93 -2.75
N CYS A 80 -27.48 -19.12 -2.52
CA CYS A 80 -26.91 -19.22 -1.18
C CYS A 80 -25.98 -18.04 -0.91
N SER A 81 -26.30 -17.25 0.11
CA SER A 81 -25.25 -16.50 0.80
C SER A 81 -24.56 -17.49 1.74
N SER A 82 -23.34 -17.91 1.42
CA SER A 82 -22.67 -19.02 2.12
C SER A 82 -21.63 -18.58 3.15
N GLY A 83 -21.17 -17.33 3.15
CA GLY A 83 -20.23 -16.89 4.16
C GLY A 83 -19.75 -15.45 4.02
N SER A 84 -19.24 -14.91 5.12
CA SER A 84 -18.54 -13.63 5.17
C SER A 84 -17.10 -13.85 5.59
N VAL A 85 -16.17 -13.23 4.87
CA VAL A 85 -14.75 -13.23 5.22
C VAL A 85 -14.42 -11.85 5.76
N VAL A 86 -14.11 -11.77 7.05
CA VAL A 86 -13.66 -10.54 7.70
C VAL A 86 -12.13 -10.60 7.77
N VAL A 87 -11.48 -9.74 6.99
CA VAL A 87 -10.03 -9.55 7.01
C VAL A 87 -9.73 -8.25 7.76
N GLY A 88 -9.10 -8.37 8.93
CA GLY A 88 -8.67 -7.19 9.70
C GLY A 88 -9.17 -7.15 11.14
N SER A 89 -8.55 -6.29 11.95
CA SER A 89 -8.98 -5.98 13.32
C SER A 89 -8.72 -4.51 13.63
N TYR A 90 -9.78 -3.75 13.90
CA TYR A 90 -9.66 -2.33 14.28
C TYR A 90 -8.81 -2.14 15.53
N LYS A 91 -8.94 -3.04 16.52
CA LYS A 91 -8.13 -3.02 17.75
C LYS A 91 -6.64 -3.06 17.43
N ARG A 92 -6.25 -3.86 16.44
CA ARG A 92 -4.85 -4.02 16.06
C ARG A 92 -4.29 -2.79 15.33
N VAL A 93 -5.08 -2.16 14.48
CA VAL A 93 -4.71 -0.88 13.85
C VAL A 93 -4.41 0.16 14.94
N LEU A 94 -5.28 0.26 15.95
CA LEU A 94 -5.07 1.17 17.08
C LEU A 94 -3.80 0.84 17.87
N THR A 95 -3.51 -0.44 18.13
CA THR A 95 -2.28 -0.84 18.83
C THR A 95 -1.02 -0.50 18.03
N ILE A 96 -1.02 -0.69 16.70
CA ILE A 96 0.13 -0.35 15.86
C ILE A 96 0.34 1.17 15.85
N ALA A 97 -0.73 1.95 15.72
CA ALA A 97 -0.65 3.41 15.80
C ALA A 97 -0.11 3.86 17.17
N ALA A 98 -0.59 3.27 18.27
CA ALA A 98 -0.13 3.56 19.62
C ALA A 98 1.36 3.22 19.83
N LEU A 99 1.84 2.09 19.29
CA LEU A 99 3.26 1.72 19.35
C LEU A 99 4.14 2.72 18.59
N ASN A 100 3.74 3.12 17.39
CA ASN A 100 4.48 4.10 16.58
C ASN A 100 4.55 5.45 17.31
N ILE A 101 3.42 5.99 17.77
CA ILE A 101 3.37 7.27 18.50
C ILE A 101 4.13 7.18 19.83
N GLY A 102 3.90 6.11 20.59
CA GLY A 102 4.54 5.88 21.89
C GLY A 102 6.05 5.77 21.80
N SER A 103 6.59 5.14 20.75
CA SER A 103 8.03 5.05 20.53
C SER A 103 8.69 6.42 20.36
N VAL A 104 8.06 7.34 19.62
CA VAL A 104 8.54 8.70 19.41
C VAL A 104 8.52 9.48 20.71
N LEU A 105 7.40 9.44 21.45
CA LEU A 105 7.26 10.14 22.73
C LEU A 105 8.26 9.63 23.78
N LEU A 106 8.51 8.32 23.83
CA LEU A 106 9.47 7.71 24.76
C LEU A 106 10.89 8.17 24.46
N CYS A 107 11.33 8.07 23.20
CA CYS A 107 12.67 8.48 22.80
C CYS A 107 12.87 10.00 22.96
N LEU A 108 11.83 10.80 22.68
CA LEU A 108 11.83 12.23 22.93
C LEU A 108 11.99 12.57 24.41
N PHE A 109 11.26 11.87 25.30
CA PHE A 109 11.38 12.05 26.75
C PHE A 109 12.78 11.70 27.27
N ILE A 110 13.38 10.62 26.75
CA ILE A 110 14.76 10.22 27.09
C ILE A 110 15.74 11.29 26.61
N SER A 111 15.57 11.81 25.39
CA SER A 111 16.43 12.86 24.84
C SER A 111 16.31 14.18 25.62
N TYR A 112 15.10 14.56 26.02
CA TYR A 112 14.84 15.72 26.87
C TYR A 112 15.60 15.63 28.20
N LYS A 113 15.59 14.46 28.86
CA LYS A 113 16.33 14.24 30.11
C LYS A 113 17.85 14.26 29.94
N ARG A 114 18.36 13.92 28.75
CA ARG A 114 19.80 13.84 28.48
C ARG A 114 20.44 15.19 28.14
N HIS A 115 19.66 16.29 28.09
CA HIS A 115 20.14 17.67 27.85
C HIS A 115 21.29 17.72 26.84
N THR A 116 21.08 17.22 25.63
CA THR A 116 22.10 17.28 24.58
C THR A 116 22.05 18.64 23.87
N PRO A 117 23.00 19.56 24.12
CA PRO A 117 23.04 20.82 23.37
C PRO A 117 23.54 20.52 21.95
N HIS A 118 22.67 20.65 20.96
CA HIS A 118 23.07 20.61 19.55
C HIS A 118 22.84 21.97 18.89
N LYS A 119 23.79 22.36 18.03
CA LYS A 119 23.76 23.60 17.27
C LYS A 119 22.72 23.46 16.16
N ALA A 120 21.70 24.32 16.16
CA ALA A 120 20.71 24.38 15.10
C ALA A 120 21.36 24.81 13.77
N GLY A 121 21.10 24.07 12.70
CA GLY A 121 21.52 24.43 11.35
C GLY A 121 20.62 25.48 10.69
N ILE A 122 21.07 26.07 9.58
CA ILE A 122 20.36 27.15 8.85
C ILE A 122 19.31 26.56 7.88
N PRO A 123 18.00 26.65 8.14
CA PRO A 123 16.97 25.88 7.43
C PRO A 123 16.98 26.08 5.90
N ASN A 124 16.80 24.99 5.14
CA ASN A 124 16.63 24.99 3.69
C ASN A 124 15.18 24.57 3.34
N LEU A 125 14.48 25.37 2.53
CA LEU A 125 13.08 25.16 2.17
C LEU A 125 12.85 23.97 1.22
N LEU A 126 13.91 23.47 0.57
CA LEU A 126 13.83 22.38 -0.41
C LEU A 126 13.75 20.98 0.21
N LEU A 127 14.14 20.81 1.47
CA LEU A 127 14.25 19.51 2.13
C LEU A 127 13.24 19.42 3.29
N PRO A 128 12.67 18.22 3.55
CA PRO A 128 11.91 17.99 4.76
C PRO A 128 12.76 18.37 5.99
N PRO A 129 12.21 19.15 6.93
CA PRO A 129 12.93 19.63 8.09
C PRO A 129 13.67 18.54 8.88
N ALA A 130 13.12 17.32 9.00
CA ALA A 130 13.79 16.23 9.70
C ALA A 130 15.05 15.74 8.98
N LEU A 131 15.10 15.78 7.64
CA LEU A 131 16.28 15.40 6.84
C LEU A 131 17.40 16.43 6.92
N PHE A 132 17.06 17.68 7.19
CA PHE A 132 18.01 18.78 7.25
C PHE A 132 19.01 18.62 8.41
N ASP A 133 18.54 18.19 9.58
CA ASP A 133 19.40 17.96 10.74
C ASP A 133 20.44 16.85 10.51
N PHE A 134 20.09 15.80 9.75
CA PHE A 134 21.03 14.74 9.38
C PHE A 134 22.06 15.21 8.35
N TYR A 135 21.65 16.09 7.43
CA TYR A 135 22.51 16.57 6.34
C TYR A 135 23.63 17.51 6.83
N LEU A 136 23.36 18.36 7.84
CA LEU A 136 24.33 19.35 8.31
C LEU A 136 25.55 18.75 9.03
N GLN A 137 25.39 17.62 9.70
CA GLN A 137 26.52 16.92 10.33
C GLN A 137 27.56 16.49 9.28
N SER A 138 27.12 16.16 8.05
CA SER A 138 28.00 15.79 6.95
C SER A 138 28.72 16.98 6.30
N GLN A 139 28.19 18.20 6.39
CA GLN A 139 28.79 19.38 5.76
C GLN A 139 29.84 20.09 6.62
N ALA A 140 29.96 19.77 7.91
CA ALA A 140 30.98 20.35 8.79
C ALA A 140 32.41 19.99 8.37
N GLU A 141 32.62 19.04 7.44
CA GLU A 141 33.94 18.51 7.11
C GLU A 141 34.51 18.87 5.73
N LEU A 142 33.80 19.46 4.75
CA LEU A 142 34.47 19.78 3.47
C LEU A 142 33.78 20.85 2.60
N ASN A 143 34.42 22.02 2.50
CA ASN A 143 34.42 22.99 1.38
C ASN A 143 33.25 22.96 0.39
N HIS A 144 32.22 23.78 0.64
CA HIS A 144 31.30 24.41 -0.35
C HIS A 144 30.74 23.56 -1.53
N HIS A 145 30.70 22.24 -1.41
CA HIS A 145 30.08 21.35 -2.39
C HIS A 145 28.86 20.69 -1.73
N LEU A 146 27.75 20.64 -2.46
CA LEU A 146 26.52 19.98 -2.00
C LEU A 146 26.74 18.46 -2.05
N CYS A 147 27.37 17.92 -1.02
CA CYS A 147 27.62 16.49 -0.89
C CYS A 147 26.37 15.79 -0.34
N ILE A 148 25.69 15.04 -1.19
CA ILE A 148 24.62 14.13 -0.76
C ILE A 148 25.25 12.96 0.01
N ASP A 149 24.78 12.71 1.23
CA ASP A 149 25.22 11.56 2.02
C ASP A 149 24.89 10.23 1.31
N LYS A 150 25.71 9.21 1.52
CA LYS A 150 25.59 7.91 0.86
C LYS A 150 24.22 7.27 1.08
N VAL A 151 23.63 7.48 2.25
CA VAL A 151 22.29 6.96 2.59
C VAL A 151 21.22 7.67 1.77
N THR A 152 21.24 9.01 1.71
CA THR A 152 20.29 9.78 0.90
C THR A 152 20.44 9.49 -0.59
N ALA A 153 21.68 9.35 -1.07
CA ALA A 153 21.95 8.94 -2.44
C ALA A 153 21.33 7.56 -2.74
N ALA A 154 21.54 6.58 -1.85
CA ALA A 154 20.95 5.25 -1.98
C ALA A 154 19.40 5.28 -1.98
N MET A 155 18.78 6.11 -1.13
CA MET A 155 17.32 6.30 -1.11
C MET A 155 16.80 6.97 -2.38
N CYS A 156 17.60 7.84 -3.00
CA CYS A 156 17.31 8.39 -4.32
C CYS A 156 17.54 7.36 -5.45
N GLY A 157 18.07 6.18 -5.17
CA GLY A 157 18.40 5.14 -6.14
C GLY A 157 19.80 5.27 -6.74
N VAL A 158 20.66 6.10 -6.15
CA VAL A 158 22.04 6.37 -6.58
C VAL A 158 23.02 5.64 -5.66
N PHE A 159 23.67 4.60 -6.17
CA PHE A 159 24.59 3.75 -5.40
C PHE A 159 26.03 4.00 -5.83
N SER A 160 26.92 4.29 -4.86
CA SER A 160 28.36 4.33 -5.11
C SER A 160 28.97 2.95 -4.88
N ILE A 161 29.52 2.35 -5.94
CA ILE A 161 30.16 1.03 -5.89
C ILE A 161 31.65 1.23 -6.17
N ARG A 162 32.51 0.74 -5.28
CA ARG A 162 33.96 0.68 -5.54
C ARG A 162 34.31 -0.71 -6.03
N TRP A 163 34.88 -0.78 -7.23
CA TRP A 163 35.40 -2.01 -7.81
C TRP A 163 36.89 -1.80 -8.14
N GLY A 164 37.77 -2.41 -7.35
CA GLY A 164 39.21 -2.15 -7.42
C GLY A 164 39.54 -0.67 -7.17
N ASP A 165 40.41 -0.10 -8.01
CA ASP A 165 40.82 1.31 -7.94
C ASP A 165 39.79 2.29 -8.55
N SER A 166 38.65 1.79 -9.05
CA SER A 166 37.64 2.61 -9.71
C SER A 166 36.36 2.69 -8.88
N SER A 167 35.90 3.91 -8.62
CA SER A 167 34.54 4.16 -8.14
C SER A 167 33.57 4.32 -9.32
N PHE A 168 32.42 3.70 -9.20
CA PHE A 168 31.29 3.79 -10.10
C PHE A 168 30.09 4.31 -9.33
N ILE A 169 29.22 5.05 -10.02
CA ILE A 169 27.92 5.47 -9.53
C ILE A 169 26.87 4.79 -10.39
N PHE A 170 25.98 4.03 -9.77
CA PHE A 170 24.87 3.36 -10.40
C PHE A 170 23.56 4.08 -10.04
N ASP A 171 22.88 4.64 -11.04
CA ASP A 171 21.54 5.21 -10.88
C ASP A 171 20.49 4.18 -11.32
N THR A 172 19.67 3.75 -10.37
CA THR A 172 18.63 2.73 -10.55
C THR A 172 17.46 3.25 -11.38
N LYS A 173 17.19 4.56 -11.39
CA LYS A 173 16.06 5.14 -12.13
C LYS A 173 16.30 5.09 -13.64
N ILE A 174 17.54 5.34 -14.06
CA ILE A 174 17.97 5.35 -15.46
C ILE A 174 18.78 4.10 -15.85
N TRP A 175 19.02 3.18 -14.91
CA TRP A 175 19.86 1.98 -15.08
C TRP A 175 21.26 2.27 -15.65
N LEU A 176 21.83 3.43 -15.31
CA LEU A 176 23.10 3.91 -15.85
C LEU A 176 24.22 3.79 -14.82
N THR A 177 25.35 3.22 -15.25
CA THR A 177 26.57 3.20 -14.45
C THR A 177 27.57 4.21 -15.01
N ILE A 178 27.93 5.22 -14.21
CA ILE A 178 28.89 6.26 -14.57
C ILE A 178 30.17 6.06 -13.75
N ARG A 179 31.34 6.13 -14.38
CA ARG A 179 32.62 6.09 -13.66
C ARG A 179 32.83 7.42 -12.93
N HIS A 180 33.22 7.37 -11.67
CA HIS A 180 33.41 8.55 -10.82
C HIS A 180 34.50 9.50 -11.36
N SER A 181 35.49 8.99 -12.09
CA SER A 181 36.51 9.82 -12.75
C SER A 181 35.93 10.76 -13.81
N THR A 182 34.76 10.44 -14.37
CA THR A 182 34.08 11.24 -15.40
C THR A 182 33.20 12.36 -14.80
N LEU A 183 32.99 12.36 -13.48
CA LEU A 183 32.12 13.33 -12.80
C LEU A 183 32.82 14.65 -12.46
N TRP A 184 34.15 14.74 -12.59
CA TRP A 184 34.90 15.96 -12.33
C TRP A 184 34.62 17.10 -13.33
N THR A 185 33.92 16.83 -14.44
CA THR A 185 33.54 17.86 -15.43
C THR A 185 32.10 18.38 -15.30
N PHE A 186 31.30 17.85 -14.36
CA PHE A 186 30.03 18.48 -14.00
C PHE A 186 30.23 19.33 -12.75
N THR A 187 31.04 20.38 -12.88
CA THR A 187 30.79 21.59 -12.09
C THR A 187 29.40 22.05 -12.50
N VAL A 188 28.38 21.64 -11.77
CA VAL A 188 27.13 22.39 -11.71
C VAL A 188 27.58 23.76 -11.25
N THR A 189 27.73 24.70 -12.20
CA THR A 189 27.76 26.13 -11.94
C THR A 189 26.72 26.33 -10.89
N GLN A 190 27.18 26.67 -9.68
CA GLN A 190 26.30 26.72 -8.53
C GLN A 190 25.15 27.61 -8.93
N LEU A 191 23.98 27.02 -9.21
CA LEU A 191 22.74 27.73 -8.96
C LEU A 191 22.67 27.75 -7.43
N LEU A 192 23.51 28.61 -6.84
CA LEU A 192 23.16 29.25 -5.61
C LEU A 192 21.80 29.86 -5.95
N LEU A 193 20.74 29.14 -5.61
CA LEU A 193 19.63 29.77 -4.91
C LEU A 193 20.29 30.42 -3.69
N ARG A 194 20.92 31.57 -3.95
CA ARG A 194 21.19 32.58 -2.98
C ARG A 194 19.77 32.92 -2.57
N CYS A 195 19.29 32.25 -1.51
CA CYS A 195 18.15 32.74 -0.78
C CYS A 195 18.43 34.23 -0.65
N PRO A 196 17.54 35.10 -1.16
CA PRO A 196 17.80 36.52 -1.09
C PRO A 196 18.14 36.77 0.37
N SER A 197 19.24 37.48 0.61
CA SER A 197 19.60 38.00 1.93
C SER A 197 18.52 38.98 2.48
N ALA A 198 17.34 39.00 1.87
CA ALA A 198 16.11 39.59 2.35
C ALA A 198 15.40 38.59 3.28
N TYR A 199 15.90 38.49 4.52
CA TYR A 199 15.14 38.82 5.73
C TYR A 199 15.95 38.40 6.98
N THR A 200 17.14 38.97 7.16
CA THR A 200 17.71 39.11 8.52
C THR A 200 17.02 40.25 9.26
N ASN A 201 15.69 40.29 9.21
CA ASN A 201 14.98 40.72 10.41
C ASN A 201 14.83 39.43 11.18
N SER A 202 15.72 39.24 12.15
CA SER A 202 15.32 38.61 13.39
C SER A 202 13.91 39.10 13.71
N ILE A 203 12.90 38.29 13.41
CA ILE A 203 11.59 38.46 14.00
C ILE A 203 11.89 38.26 15.48
N LEU A 204 12.09 39.38 16.16
CA LEU A 204 12.02 39.48 17.59
C LEU A 204 10.76 38.73 17.97
N CYS A 205 11.00 37.55 18.51
CA CYS A 205 10.04 36.52 18.86
C CYS A 205 9.14 37.05 19.97
N GLY A 206 8.18 37.91 19.62
CA GLY A 206 7.14 38.39 20.53
C GLY A 206 6.06 37.34 20.77
N ASN A 207 5.91 36.36 19.86
CA ASN A 207 4.86 35.33 19.90
C ASN A 207 5.28 33.99 19.24
N CYS A 208 6.52 33.49 19.47
CA CYS A 208 6.92 32.20 18.85
C CYS A 208 5.99 31.04 19.20
N ARG A 209 5.38 31.03 20.40
CA ARG A 209 4.42 29.99 20.78
C ARG A 209 3.24 29.94 19.83
N LEU A 210 2.67 31.09 19.46
CA LEU A 210 1.45 31.16 18.64
C LEU A 210 1.72 30.70 17.21
N GLN A 211 2.89 31.05 16.65
CA GLN A 211 3.32 30.59 15.32
C GLN A 211 3.63 29.09 15.29
N ILE A 212 4.23 28.55 16.35
CA ILE A 212 4.45 27.10 16.50
C ILE A 212 3.11 26.35 16.58
N PHE A 213 2.15 26.85 17.35
CA PHE A 213 0.81 26.25 17.42
C PHE A 213 0.09 26.28 16.05
N GLN A 214 0.21 27.38 15.30
CA GLN A 214 -0.34 27.49 13.94
C GLN A 214 0.34 26.53 12.95
N LEU A 215 1.67 26.33 13.06
CA LEU A 215 2.41 25.38 12.23
C LEU A 215 2.01 23.93 12.53
N VAL A 216 1.88 23.58 13.80
CA VAL A 216 1.43 22.24 14.24
C VAL A 216 -0.01 21.98 13.79
N ASP A 217 -0.88 22.98 13.89
CA ASP A 217 -2.27 22.89 13.41
C ASP A 217 -2.33 22.68 11.89
N HIS A 218 -1.56 23.43 11.10
CA HIS A 218 -1.47 23.21 9.65
C HIS A 218 -0.90 21.83 9.30
N GLY A 219 0.14 21.38 10.00
CA GLY A 219 0.71 20.03 9.84
C GLY A 219 -0.30 18.94 10.17
N ALA A 220 -1.06 19.07 11.26
CA ALA A 220 -2.11 18.14 11.64
C ALA A 220 -3.24 18.09 10.61
N LYS A 221 -3.65 19.24 10.05
CA LYS A 221 -4.64 19.32 8.97
C LYS A 221 -4.16 18.64 7.68
N ALA A 222 -2.89 18.83 7.32
CA ALA A 222 -2.28 18.14 6.18
C ALA A 222 -2.22 16.62 6.39
N LEU A 223 -1.92 16.16 7.60
CA LEU A 223 -1.97 14.73 7.93
C LEU A 223 -3.38 14.15 7.76
N LEU A 224 -4.39 14.83 8.31
CA LEU A 224 -5.79 14.40 8.20
C LEU A 224 -6.25 14.36 6.74
N SER A 225 -5.78 15.29 5.90
CA SER A 225 -6.10 15.28 4.47
C SER A 225 -5.46 14.08 3.75
N ILE A 226 -4.21 13.72 4.06
CA ILE A 226 -3.53 12.54 3.52
C ILE A 226 -4.25 11.25 3.95
N ILE A 227 -4.61 11.11 5.22
CA ILE A 227 -5.36 9.94 5.72
C ILE A 227 -6.71 9.83 5.02
N SER A 228 -7.42 10.96 4.87
CA SER A 228 -8.70 11.03 4.17
C SER A 228 -8.57 10.65 2.70
N TRP A 229 -7.49 11.08 2.04
CA TRP A 229 -7.17 10.73 0.66
C TRP A 229 -6.92 9.23 0.50
N GLN A 230 -6.11 8.62 1.38
CA GLN A 230 -5.86 7.19 1.38
C GLN A 230 -7.15 6.37 1.58
N TYR A 231 -8.00 6.79 2.52
CA TYR A 231 -9.31 6.17 2.71
C TYR A 231 -10.18 6.22 1.44
N ARG A 232 -10.22 7.37 0.75
CA ARG A 232 -10.97 7.52 -0.50
C ARG A 232 -10.44 6.62 -1.61
N ILE A 233 -9.12 6.47 -1.74
CA ILE A 233 -8.52 5.55 -2.73
C ILE A 233 -8.93 4.11 -2.45
N LEU A 234 -8.82 3.66 -1.19
CA LEU A 234 -9.22 2.30 -0.81
C LEU A 234 -10.71 2.05 -1.10
N LYS A 235 -11.55 3.05 -0.82
CA LYS A 235 -12.99 2.99 -1.07
C LYS A 235 -13.34 3.03 -2.56
N CYS A 236 -12.53 3.71 -3.38
CA CYS A 236 -12.65 3.68 -4.84
C CYS A 236 -12.23 2.31 -5.40
N GLY A 237 -11.16 1.72 -4.86
CA GLY A 237 -10.67 0.40 -5.23
C GLY A 237 -11.69 -0.72 -5.01
N SER A 238 -12.58 -0.59 -4.02
CA SER A 238 -13.62 -1.60 -3.78
C SER A 238 -14.55 -1.80 -4.98
N ILE A 239 -14.81 -0.75 -5.77
CA ILE A 239 -15.69 -0.82 -6.95
C ILE A 239 -15.02 -1.62 -8.07
N ASN A 240 -13.69 -1.52 -8.20
CA ASN A 240 -12.93 -2.33 -9.15
C ASN A 240 -12.84 -3.80 -8.70
N LEU A 241 -12.79 -4.04 -7.38
CA LEU A 241 -12.66 -5.37 -6.79
C LEU A 241 -14.01 -6.07 -6.51
N ASP A 242 -15.12 -5.53 -7.00
CA ASP A 242 -16.46 -6.13 -6.86
C ASP A 242 -16.66 -7.34 -7.78
N ASN A 243 -15.74 -7.59 -8.72
CA ASN A 243 -15.70 -8.77 -9.57
C ASN A 243 -14.27 -9.31 -9.73
N ASP A 244 -14.17 -10.57 -10.17
CA ASP A 244 -12.90 -11.27 -10.36
C ASP A 244 -12.04 -10.70 -11.51
N HIS A 245 -12.56 -9.76 -12.32
CA HIS A 245 -11.84 -9.12 -13.42
C HIS A 245 -11.17 -7.80 -13.03
N GLY A 246 -11.45 -7.25 -11.85
CA GLY A 246 -10.83 -6.00 -11.42
C GLY A 246 -11.36 -4.75 -12.13
N TRP A 247 -12.53 -4.83 -12.78
CA TRP A 247 -13.10 -3.74 -13.59
C TRP A 247 -14.37 -3.18 -12.98
N ALA A 248 -14.36 -1.88 -12.63
CA ALA A 248 -15.54 -1.21 -12.09
C ALA A 248 -16.77 -1.40 -12.99
N ASN A 249 -17.90 -1.74 -12.36
CA ASN A 249 -19.21 -1.90 -13.00
C ASN A 249 -19.29 -2.97 -14.09
N TYR A 250 -18.26 -3.82 -14.24
CA TYR A 250 -18.31 -4.90 -15.22
C TYR A 250 -19.21 -6.03 -14.72
N ASN A 251 -20.41 -6.12 -15.30
CA ASN A 251 -21.40 -7.11 -14.92
C ASN A 251 -21.18 -8.43 -15.69
N ILE A 252 -20.88 -9.50 -14.95
CA ILE A 252 -20.58 -10.83 -15.50
C ILE A 252 -21.57 -11.90 -15.07
N THR A 253 -22.63 -11.56 -14.34
CA THR A 253 -23.62 -12.57 -13.90
C THR A 253 -24.21 -13.31 -15.08
N GLY A 254 -24.67 -12.59 -16.12
CA GLY A 254 -25.22 -13.20 -17.32
C GLY A 254 -24.24 -14.07 -18.10
N MET A 255 -23.01 -13.59 -18.29
CA MET A 255 -21.97 -14.36 -19.00
C MET A 255 -21.61 -15.65 -18.24
N ARG A 256 -21.54 -15.62 -16.91
CA ARG A 256 -21.29 -16.81 -16.09
C ARG A 256 -22.42 -17.83 -16.20
N ALA A 257 -23.67 -17.37 -16.16
CA ALA A 257 -24.82 -18.25 -16.33
C ALA A 257 -24.88 -18.85 -17.73
N PHE A 258 -24.61 -18.05 -18.78
CA PHE A 258 -24.55 -18.52 -20.17
C PHE A 258 -23.53 -19.63 -20.32
N LEU A 259 -22.29 -19.40 -19.90
CA LEU A 259 -21.23 -20.40 -19.98
C LEU A 259 -21.64 -21.68 -19.24
N ALA A 260 -22.18 -21.58 -18.02
CA ALA A 260 -22.60 -22.74 -17.25
C ALA A 260 -23.70 -23.55 -17.95
N ASN A 261 -24.71 -22.87 -18.52
CA ASN A 261 -25.79 -23.51 -19.26
C ASN A 261 -25.28 -24.17 -20.55
N THR A 262 -24.42 -23.50 -21.31
CA THR A 262 -23.78 -24.08 -22.51
C THR A 262 -23.00 -25.35 -22.16
N PHE A 263 -22.24 -25.34 -21.06
CA PHE A 263 -21.54 -26.54 -20.59
C PHE A 263 -22.51 -27.63 -20.17
N ASN A 264 -23.54 -27.30 -19.37
CA ASN A 264 -24.54 -28.27 -18.91
C ASN A 264 -25.27 -28.93 -20.09
N GLN A 265 -25.62 -28.18 -21.13
CA GLN A 265 -26.26 -28.71 -22.33
C GLN A 265 -25.36 -29.67 -23.10
N ASN A 266 -24.09 -29.31 -23.32
CA ASN A 266 -23.15 -30.17 -24.02
C ASN A 266 -22.87 -31.47 -23.25
N LEU A 267 -22.84 -31.42 -21.91
CA LEU A 267 -22.66 -32.59 -21.04
C LEU A 267 -23.81 -33.60 -21.11
N LEU A 268 -25.01 -33.18 -21.54
CA LEU A 268 -26.13 -34.12 -21.72
C LEU A 268 -25.95 -35.02 -22.94
N VAL A 269 -25.17 -34.59 -23.93
CA VAL A 269 -25.04 -35.28 -25.22
C VAL A 269 -23.66 -35.90 -25.41
N SER A 270 -22.61 -35.27 -24.86
CA SER A 270 -21.23 -35.72 -25.05
C SER A 270 -20.42 -35.68 -23.75
N GLN A 271 -19.62 -36.71 -23.55
CA GLN A 271 -18.60 -36.75 -22.49
C GLN A 271 -17.31 -36.01 -22.88
N LYS A 272 -17.12 -35.72 -24.17
CA LYS A 272 -15.94 -35.02 -24.69
C LYS A 272 -16.31 -34.18 -25.91
N ALA A 273 -16.21 -32.87 -25.79
CA ALA A 273 -16.49 -31.94 -26.88
C ALA A 273 -15.51 -30.76 -26.86
N SER A 274 -15.12 -30.27 -28.04
CA SER A 274 -14.45 -28.98 -28.19
C SER A 274 -15.51 -27.90 -28.38
N ILE A 275 -15.68 -27.02 -27.40
CA ILE A 275 -16.70 -25.96 -27.45
C ILE A 275 -16.07 -24.70 -28.02
N ILE A 276 -16.59 -24.23 -29.16
CA ILE A 276 -16.25 -22.93 -29.73
C ILE A 276 -17.36 -21.95 -29.32
N LEU A 277 -17.09 -21.10 -28.34
CA LEU A 277 -18.09 -20.21 -27.73
C LEU A 277 -18.71 -19.19 -28.70
N ASN A 278 -18.00 -18.87 -29.79
CA ASN A 278 -18.45 -17.90 -30.79
C ASN A 278 -19.25 -18.53 -31.94
N ASP A 279 -19.49 -19.84 -31.90
CA ASP A 279 -20.30 -20.51 -32.90
C ASP A 279 -21.79 -20.29 -32.63
N VAL A 280 -22.56 -20.11 -33.71
CA VAL A 280 -24.02 -19.88 -33.66
C VAL A 280 -24.74 -21.09 -33.03
N SER A 281 -24.14 -22.28 -33.14
CA SER A 281 -24.65 -23.52 -32.54
C SER A 281 -24.75 -23.48 -31.00
N GLN A 282 -23.98 -22.61 -30.34
CA GLN A 282 -23.97 -22.47 -28.88
C GLN A 282 -24.93 -21.38 -28.37
N GLY A 283 -25.66 -20.73 -29.28
CA GLY A 283 -26.64 -19.70 -28.92
C GLY A 283 -27.81 -20.28 -28.12
N ASP A 284 -28.07 -19.73 -26.94
CA ASP A 284 -29.23 -20.08 -26.13
C ASP A 284 -30.30 -18.99 -26.26
N ILE A 285 -31.42 -19.36 -26.90
CA ILE A 285 -32.59 -18.50 -27.09
C ILE A 285 -33.68 -18.73 -26.03
N LEU A 286 -33.52 -19.75 -25.18
CA LEU A 286 -34.54 -20.15 -24.21
C LEU A 286 -34.39 -19.39 -22.89
N HIS A 287 -33.18 -18.94 -22.57
CA HIS A 287 -32.90 -18.19 -21.34
C HIS A 287 -32.50 -16.75 -21.64
N SER A 288 -33.04 -15.83 -20.84
CA SER A 288 -32.60 -14.43 -20.79
C SER A 288 -31.38 -14.31 -19.88
N TYR A 289 -30.28 -13.81 -20.44
CA TYR A 289 -29.04 -13.54 -19.69
C TYR A 289 -28.87 -12.06 -19.32
N SER A 290 -29.85 -11.22 -19.63
CA SER A 290 -29.84 -9.78 -19.31
C SER A 290 -30.42 -9.44 -17.94
N ASP A 291 -31.02 -10.43 -17.25
CA ASP A 291 -31.71 -10.19 -15.98
C ASP A 291 -30.76 -9.98 -14.80
N THR A 292 -31.28 -9.35 -13.75
CA THR A 292 -30.54 -9.11 -12.49
C THR A 292 -30.17 -10.42 -11.78
N GLN A 293 -30.96 -11.47 -12.00
CA GLN A 293 -30.70 -12.83 -11.57
C GLN A 293 -30.76 -13.73 -12.80
N THR A 294 -29.64 -14.35 -13.13
CA THR A 294 -29.55 -15.30 -14.25
C THR A 294 -29.46 -16.70 -13.69
N LEU A 295 -30.27 -17.59 -14.26
CA LEU A 295 -30.48 -18.94 -13.75
C LEU A 295 -29.59 -19.91 -14.50
N ILE A 296 -28.95 -20.79 -13.75
CA ILE A 296 -28.20 -21.91 -14.30
C ILE A 296 -29.13 -23.12 -14.23
N ALA A 297 -29.48 -23.75 -15.35
CA ALA A 297 -30.30 -24.95 -15.34
C ALA A 297 -29.46 -26.14 -14.84
N TRP A 298 -29.83 -26.69 -13.69
CA TRP A 298 -29.16 -27.85 -13.09
C TRP A 298 -30.13 -28.66 -12.24
N GLY A 299 -30.09 -29.98 -12.37
CA GLY A 299 -30.85 -30.87 -11.51
C GLY A 299 -30.34 -32.31 -11.59
N GLU A 300 -30.41 -33.04 -10.48
CA GLU A 300 -29.92 -34.43 -10.40
C GLU A 300 -30.60 -35.36 -11.42
N ASN A 301 -31.85 -35.06 -11.78
CA ASN A 301 -32.66 -35.88 -12.68
C ASN A 301 -32.63 -35.42 -14.15
N ILE A 302 -31.88 -34.37 -14.48
CA ILE A 302 -31.93 -33.75 -15.82
C ILE A 302 -31.48 -34.71 -16.93
N ALA A 303 -30.50 -35.57 -16.65
CA ALA A 303 -30.05 -36.60 -17.59
C ALA A 303 -31.15 -37.65 -17.86
N ARG A 304 -31.92 -38.03 -16.83
CA ARG A 304 -33.06 -38.96 -16.98
C ARG A 304 -34.20 -38.31 -17.76
N GLN A 305 -34.52 -37.06 -17.45
CA GLN A 305 -35.53 -36.31 -18.20
C GLN A 305 -35.15 -36.21 -19.69
N GLN A 306 -33.86 -35.98 -19.98
CA GLN A 306 -33.37 -35.91 -21.35
C GLN A 306 -33.42 -37.26 -22.07
N LEU A 307 -33.16 -38.37 -21.36
CA LEU A 307 -33.27 -39.74 -21.87
C LEU A 307 -34.73 -40.11 -22.21
N TYR A 308 -35.69 -39.71 -21.38
CA TYR A 308 -37.12 -39.98 -21.60
C TYR A 308 -37.84 -38.89 -22.40
N ASN A 309 -37.12 -37.87 -22.88
CA ASN A 309 -37.71 -36.80 -23.66
C ASN A 309 -38.18 -37.37 -25.02
N PRO A 310 -39.49 -37.36 -25.33
CA PRO A 310 -40.01 -37.96 -26.56
C PRO A 310 -39.44 -37.31 -27.84
N ARG A 311 -38.86 -36.11 -27.75
CA ARG A 311 -38.18 -35.45 -28.87
C ARG A 311 -36.81 -36.05 -29.21
N ASN A 312 -36.16 -36.75 -28.26
CA ASN A 312 -34.82 -37.34 -28.44
C ASN A 312 -34.86 -38.84 -28.82
N ILE A 313 -36.02 -39.50 -28.71
CA ILE A 313 -36.21 -40.94 -28.94
C ILE A 313 -35.99 -41.33 -30.43
N LEU A 314 -35.84 -40.36 -31.34
CA LEU A 314 -35.61 -40.61 -32.76
C LEU A 314 -34.15 -40.92 -33.15
N LEU A 315 -33.20 -40.93 -32.20
CA LEU A 315 -31.78 -41.21 -32.49
C LEU A 315 -31.36 -42.68 -32.29
N SER A 316 -32.30 -43.61 -32.03
CA SER A 316 -32.02 -45.05 -32.11
C SER A 316 -32.60 -45.66 -33.39
N LYS A 317 -31.97 -45.37 -34.53
CA LYS A 317 -31.99 -46.23 -35.71
C LYS A 317 -30.75 -46.00 -36.55
#